data_AF-A0A9D5UUY5-F1
#
_entry.id   AF-A0A9D5UUY5-F1
#
_cell.length_a   1.000
_cell.length_b   1.000
_cell.length_c   1.000
_cell.angle_alpha   90.00
_cell.angle_beta   90.00
_cell.angle_gamma   90.00
#
_symmetry.space_group_name_H-M   'P 1'
#
loop_
_entity.id
_entity.type
_entity.pdbx_description
1 polymer ?
#
loop_
_entity_poly.entity_id
_entity_poly.type
_entity_poly.pdbx_seq_one_letter_code
_entity_poly.pdbx_strand_id
1 'polypeptide(L)'
;RCQTMVCLALLGLMTHALVDFDESLRDALLLNQANTAATTLDRIHLLRLLLHFNVASQGDPARGAWMDVLNELLAPTAQKEIQAFIIILKWVDAASRPWPGAAAWPVEIRLAFVWNHARRLHSLFKSLGATDIRIADHFDQAFETLKSALFFPTRNLGILDAAHPMHLDQNNLLLFGFGYALEECWETISSHGEIVQQLADVAFWKGAEKNLNHLPTPSALLDITLASNTFFSFMGNDSLTWLLEKLQTAGGGESSDIWTAQWRTNWRESALMQLEQDPGDQGAWGLLAGIQGHLPLPRDAWLRLISLVEKTDFSVLCRKDPISGSLVLLVATVLVRMTEDTERKTRQCMEGQLSACLDAILSHYNPNKETSGQLVTGSDYRQKVSKIADLAVSNQNEAPENEKALINFFNAVLNIAVITDDPDRSAEHFGRLLSQLCEHRSQVLAPLLRPILQHLVENLPIASGRHLWRPLLILRAV
;
A
#
# COMPACT_ATOMS: atom_id res chain seq x y z
N ARG A 1 9.66 24.25 -15.79
CA ARG A 1 8.65 24.08 -14.70
C ARG A 1 7.87 22.75 -14.76
N CYS A 2 7.96 21.94 -15.84
CA CYS A 2 7.32 20.60 -15.91
C CYS A 2 8.25 19.42 -15.58
N GLN A 3 9.47 19.64 -15.08
CA GLN A 3 10.47 18.56 -14.96
C GLN A 3 10.67 18.02 -13.55
N THR A 4 10.21 18.67 -12.47
CA THR A 4 10.58 18.29 -11.09
C THR A 4 9.77 17.12 -10.52
N MET A 5 9.90 15.91 -11.08
CA MET A 5 9.23 14.73 -10.53
C MET A 5 10.15 13.54 -10.36
N VAL A 6 10.42 13.23 -9.08
CA VAL A 6 10.83 11.93 -8.52
C VAL A 6 12.17 11.35 -9.02
N CYS A 7 12.71 11.87 -10.11
CA CYS A 7 13.90 11.34 -10.75
C CYS A 7 15.16 11.89 -10.08
N LEU A 8 15.92 11.01 -9.43
CA LEU A 8 17.24 11.32 -8.85
C LEU A 8 18.17 11.98 -9.88
N ALA A 9 18.03 11.65 -11.17
CA ALA A 9 18.81 12.24 -12.26
C ALA A 9 18.67 13.77 -12.34
N LEU A 10 17.50 14.32 -12.03
CA LEU A 10 17.29 15.77 -12.03
C LEU A 10 17.85 16.44 -10.79
N LEU A 11 17.84 15.76 -9.63
CA LEU A 11 18.54 16.28 -8.45
C LEU A 11 20.04 16.35 -8.72
N GLY A 12 20.65 15.31 -9.29
CA GLY A 12 22.07 15.33 -9.63
C GLY A 12 22.43 16.53 -10.53
N LEU A 13 21.61 16.80 -11.55
CA LEU A 13 21.76 17.98 -12.41
C LEU A 13 21.56 19.30 -11.64
N MET A 14 20.58 19.37 -10.74
CA MET A 14 20.34 20.56 -9.91
C MET A 14 21.49 20.81 -8.94
N THR A 15 21.99 19.79 -8.23
CA THR A 15 23.13 19.90 -7.33
C THR A 15 24.35 20.36 -8.10
N HIS A 16 24.66 19.74 -9.25
CA HIS A 16 25.77 20.19 -10.11
C HIS A 16 25.62 21.65 -10.57
N ALA A 17 24.43 22.05 -11.02
CA ALA A 17 24.19 23.43 -11.43
C ALA A 17 24.30 24.43 -10.25
N LEU A 18 23.91 24.02 -9.04
CA LEU A 18 23.97 24.88 -7.84
C LEU A 18 25.40 25.03 -7.30
N VAL A 19 26.28 24.03 -7.52
CA VAL A 19 27.69 24.11 -7.12
C VAL A 19 28.42 25.26 -7.80
N ASP A 20 28.02 25.61 -9.03
CA ASP A 20 28.65 26.68 -9.82
C ASP A 20 28.21 28.10 -9.41
N PHE A 21 27.18 28.24 -8.57
CA PHE A 21 26.76 29.55 -8.04
C PHE A 21 27.60 29.98 -6.84
N ASP A 22 27.76 31.30 -6.66
CA ASP A 22 28.30 31.84 -5.42
C ASP A 22 27.42 31.46 -4.22
N GLU A 23 28.04 31.27 -3.07
CA GLU A 23 27.36 30.82 -1.85
C GLU A 23 26.17 31.72 -1.48
N SER A 24 26.32 33.03 -1.60
CA SER A 24 25.25 33.98 -1.25
C SER A 24 24.04 33.87 -2.17
N LEU A 25 24.26 33.72 -3.48
CA LEU A 25 23.20 33.53 -4.46
C LEU A 25 22.54 32.16 -4.31
N ARG A 26 23.34 31.11 -4.11
CA ARG A 26 22.84 29.75 -3.88
C ARG A 26 21.93 29.70 -2.66
N ASP A 27 22.36 30.28 -1.55
CA ASP A 27 21.59 30.31 -0.30
C ASP A 27 20.30 31.12 -0.48
N ALA A 28 20.38 32.29 -1.14
CA ALA A 28 19.20 33.10 -1.45
C ALA A 28 18.19 32.34 -2.32
N LEU A 29 18.65 31.59 -3.32
CA LEU A 29 17.80 30.76 -4.18
C LEU A 29 17.15 29.63 -3.39
N LEU A 30 17.90 28.92 -2.56
CA LEU A 30 17.39 27.81 -1.75
C LEU A 30 16.40 28.28 -0.67
N LEU A 31 16.66 29.42 -0.03
CA LEU A 31 15.74 30.04 0.93
C LEU A 31 14.46 30.53 0.24
N ASN A 32 14.57 31.13 -0.95
CA ASN A 32 13.40 31.49 -1.74
C ASN A 32 12.61 30.24 -2.16
N GLN A 33 13.29 29.14 -2.48
CA GLN A 33 12.64 27.87 -2.77
C GLN A 33 11.97 27.29 -1.53
N ALA A 34 12.54 27.42 -0.33
CA ALA A 34 11.91 27.03 0.93
C ALA A 34 10.58 27.76 1.16
N ASN A 35 10.56 29.07 0.91
CA ASN A 35 9.35 29.87 1.04
C ASN A 35 8.29 29.57 -0.03
N THR A 36 8.66 28.91 -1.13
CA THR A 36 7.76 28.61 -2.26
C THR A 36 7.50 27.12 -2.47
N ALA A 37 8.13 26.25 -1.68
CA ALA A 37 7.95 24.80 -1.73
C ALA A 37 6.51 24.45 -1.32
N ALA A 38 5.68 24.25 -2.34
CA ALA A 38 4.24 24.11 -2.16
C ALA A 38 3.81 22.69 -1.81
N THR A 39 4.68 21.69 -2.01
CA THR A 39 4.34 20.27 -1.80
C THR A 39 5.34 19.55 -0.91
N THR A 40 4.89 18.51 -0.20
CA THR A 40 5.78 17.61 0.57
C THR A 40 6.93 17.05 -0.27
N LEU A 41 6.68 16.65 -1.51
CA LEU A 41 7.73 16.14 -2.40
C LEU A 41 8.79 17.20 -2.71
N ASP A 42 8.35 18.42 -3.00
CA ASP A 42 9.26 19.55 -3.23
C ASP A 42 10.09 19.82 -1.96
N ARG A 43 9.46 19.73 -0.77
CA ARG A 43 10.13 19.88 0.54
C ARG A 43 11.16 18.77 0.81
N ILE A 44 10.88 17.51 0.46
CA ILE A 44 11.85 16.39 0.61
C ILE A 44 13.10 16.63 -0.23
N HIS A 45 12.94 17.00 -1.51
CA HIS A 45 14.10 17.31 -2.36
C HIS A 45 14.84 18.56 -1.89
N LEU A 46 14.11 19.59 -1.46
CA LEU A 46 14.69 20.80 -0.91
C LEU A 46 15.47 20.53 0.38
N LEU A 47 14.94 19.69 1.27
CA LEU A 47 15.61 19.30 2.51
C LEU A 47 17.00 18.74 2.22
N ARG A 48 17.12 17.84 1.23
CA ARG A 48 18.41 17.30 0.80
C ARG A 48 19.37 18.41 0.34
N LEU A 49 18.89 19.36 -0.48
CA LEU A 49 19.72 20.46 -0.98
C LEU A 49 20.16 21.41 0.15
N LEU A 50 19.25 21.77 1.06
CA LEU A 50 19.57 22.63 2.20
C LEU A 50 20.61 22.00 3.13
N LEU A 51 20.53 20.69 3.34
CA LEU A 51 21.50 19.94 4.12
C LEU A 51 22.85 19.83 3.39
N HIS A 52 22.84 19.48 2.10
CA HIS A 52 24.06 19.31 1.31
C HIS A 52 24.88 20.60 1.22
N PHE A 53 24.22 21.76 1.10
CA PHE A 53 24.89 23.07 1.07
C PHE A 53 24.99 23.75 2.44
N ASN A 54 24.50 23.11 3.51
CA ASN A 54 24.48 23.62 4.88
C ASN A 54 23.96 25.06 5.00
N VAL A 55 22.81 25.34 4.37
CA VAL A 55 22.25 26.69 4.28
C VAL A 55 21.71 27.15 5.65
N ALA A 56 22.26 28.25 6.17
CA ALA A 56 21.81 28.87 7.42
C ALA A 56 20.41 29.50 7.28
N SER A 57 19.62 29.54 8.36
CA SER A 57 18.34 30.26 8.36
C SER A 57 18.54 31.77 8.38
N GLN A 58 17.56 32.52 7.85
CA GLN A 58 17.55 33.97 7.97
C GLN A 58 17.26 34.37 9.42
N GLY A 59 18.29 34.74 10.17
CA GLY A 59 18.17 35.35 11.50
C GLY A 59 18.74 34.54 12.66
N ASP A 60 19.07 33.26 12.45
CA ASP A 60 19.79 32.45 13.43
C ASP A 60 20.84 31.56 12.73
N PRO A 61 22.12 31.96 12.72
CA PRO A 61 23.20 31.15 12.15
C PRO A 61 23.35 29.77 12.80
N ALA A 62 22.85 29.59 14.03
CA ALA A 62 22.87 28.31 14.72
C ALA A 62 21.73 27.38 14.27
N ARG A 63 20.69 27.92 13.63
CA ARG A 63 19.56 27.15 13.09
C ARG A 63 19.63 27.13 11.56
N GLY A 64 19.93 25.98 10.96
CA GLY A 64 19.86 25.82 9.50
C GLY A 64 18.42 25.86 8.99
N ALA A 65 18.20 26.42 7.79
CA ALA A 65 16.87 26.48 7.16
C ALA A 65 16.25 25.08 6.92
N TRP A 66 17.10 24.05 6.87
CA TRP A 66 16.68 22.65 6.80
C TRP A 66 15.85 22.22 8.02
N MET A 67 16.07 22.79 9.22
CA MET A 67 15.30 22.43 10.42
C MET A 67 13.84 22.82 10.28
N ASP A 68 13.57 23.99 9.67
CA ASP A 68 12.21 24.46 9.49
C ASP A 68 11.46 23.57 8.49
N VAL A 69 12.11 23.21 7.38
CA VAL A 69 11.55 22.26 6.40
C VAL A 69 11.32 20.89 7.02
N LEU A 70 12.24 20.40 7.86
CA LEU A 70 12.11 19.11 8.52
C LEU A 70 10.96 19.09 9.53
N ASN A 71 10.85 20.12 10.36
CA ASN A 71 9.73 20.28 11.30
C ASN A 71 8.39 20.40 10.57
N GLU A 72 8.35 21.12 9.43
CA GLU A 72 7.16 21.16 8.58
C GLU A 72 6.77 19.78 8.04
N LEU A 73 7.74 18.98 7.58
CA LEU A 73 7.51 17.61 7.09
C LEU A 73 6.99 16.67 8.18
N LEU A 74 7.43 16.85 9.42
CA LEU A 74 7.00 16.07 10.59
C LEU A 74 5.67 16.57 11.18
N ALA A 75 5.22 17.77 10.81
CA ALA A 75 4.00 18.36 11.34
C ALA A 75 2.73 17.59 10.88
N PRO A 76 1.66 17.53 11.72
CA PRO A 76 0.40 16.88 11.35
C PRO A 76 -0.27 17.47 10.10
N THR A 77 0.05 18.70 9.72
CA THR A 77 -0.43 19.32 8.48
C THR A 77 0.19 18.68 7.24
N ALA A 78 1.49 18.39 7.26
CA ALA A 78 2.15 17.70 6.15
C ALA A 78 1.64 16.26 6.00
N GLN A 79 1.32 15.58 7.11
CA GLN A 79 0.70 14.26 7.09
C GLN A 79 -0.63 14.24 6.32
N LYS A 80 -1.51 15.22 6.58
CA LYS A 80 -2.78 15.38 5.86
C LYS A 80 -2.57 15.72 4.39
N GLU A 81 -1.59 16.58 4.09
CA GLU A 81 -1.21 16.92 2.72
C GLU A 81 -0.75 15.67 1.94
N ILE A 82 0.11 14.85 2.53
CA ILE A 82 0.60 13.59 1.95
C ILE A 82 -0.55 12.63 1.70
N GLN A 83 -1.44 12.47 2.68
CA GLN A 83 -2.61 11.60 2.55
C GLN A 83 -3.49 12.04 1.37
N ALA A 84 -3.81 13.33 1.29
CA ALA A 84 -4.58 13.89 0.18
C ALA A 84 -3.89 13.66 -1.17
N PHE A 85 -2.57 13.89 -1.23
CA PHE A 85 -1.79 13.65 -2.43
C PHE A 85 -1.77 12.18 -2.86
N ILE A 86 -1.57 11.23 -1.93
CA ILE A 86 -1.59 9.79 -2.21
C ILE A 86 -2.97 9.35 -2.73
N ILE A 87 -4.06 9.89 -2.18
CA ILE A 87 -5.42 9.58 -2.65
C ILE A 87 -5.61 10.06 -4.10
N ILE A 88 -5.20 11.30 -4.41
CA ILE A 88 -5.22 11.79 -5.81
C ILE A 88 -4.36 10.89 -6.69
N LEU A 89 -3.18 10.50 -6.24
CA LEU A 89 -2.25 9.68 -7.00
C LEU A 89 -2.87 8.31 -7.35
N LYS A 90 -3.50 7.65 -6.37
CA LYS A 90 -4.26 6.41 -6.58
C LYS A 90 -5.45 6.62 -7.51
N TRP A 91 -6.15 7.75 -7.36
CA TRP A 91 -7.25 8.11 -8.25
C TRP A 91 -6.80 8.31 -9.70
N VAL A 92 -5.71 9.04 -9.95
CA VAL A 92 -5.19 9.27 -11.30
C VAL A 92 -4.73 7.96 -11.93
N ASP A 93 -4.05 7.09 -11.18
CA ASP A 93 -3.69 5.74 -11.66
C ASP A 93 -4.93 4.99 -12.13
N ALA A 94 -5.94 4.86 -11.27
CA ALA A 94 -7.18 4.17 -11.61
C ALA A 94 -7.93 4.81 -12.79
N ALA A 95 -8.05 6.14 -12.79
CA ALA A 95 -8.75 6.90 -13.82
C ALA A 95 -8.07 6.79 -15.19
N SER A 96 -6.75 6.59 -15.22
CA SER A 96 -5.97 6.47 -16.46
C SER A 96 -6.05 5.09 -17.11
N ARG A 97 -6.30 4.03 -16.33
CA ARG A 97 -6.38 2.64 -16.84
C ARG A 97 -7.38 2.44 -17.98
N PRO A 98 -8.63 2.95 -17.93
CA PRO A 98 -9.59 2.76 -19.02
C PRO A 98 -9.31 3.63 -20.25
N TRP A 99 -8.29 4.49 -20.24
CA TRP A 99 -8.04 5.38 -21.37
C TRP A 99 -7.57 4.60 -22.60
N PRO A 100 -8.18 4.82 -23.79
CA PRO A 100 -7.74 4.17 -25.01
C PRO A 100 -6.24 4.39 -25.27
N GLY A 101 -5.48 3.30 -25.36
CA GLY A 101 -4.03 3.34 -25.59
C GLY A 101 -3.17 3.49 -24.35
N ALA A 102 -3.71 3.86 -23.18
CA ALA A 102 -2.92 3.96 -21.94
C ALA A 102 -2.40 2.60 -21.47
N ALA A 103 -3.15 1.53 -21.72
CA ALA A 103 -2.71 0.16 -21.47
C ALA A 103 -1.44 -0.22 -22.24
N ALA A 104 -1.22 0.38 -23.42
CA ALA A 104 -0.05 0.17 -24.26
C ALA A 104 1.12 1.11 -23.91
N TRP A 105 0.94 2.08 -23.00
CA TRP A 105 2.04 2.94 -22.59
C TRP A 105 3.10 2.14 -21.83
N PRO A 106 4.39 2.40 -22.10
CA PRO A 106 5.48 1.96 -21.23
C PRO A 106 5.21 2.35 -19.77
N VAL A 107 5.66 1.52 -18.84
CA VAL A 107 5.44 1.69 -17.39
C VAL A 107 5.91 3.07 -16.93
N GLU A 108 7.04 3.51 -17.47
CA GLU A 108 7.64 4.81 -17.23
C GLU A 108 6.67 5.90 -17.62
N ILE A 109 6.25 5.96 -18.88
CA ILE A 109 5.34 7.01 -19.36
C ILE A 109 4.06 7.08 -18.53
N ARG A 110 3.51 5.92 -18.14
CA ARG A 110 2.31 5.83 -17.31
C ARG A 110 2.51 6.39 -15.92
N LEU A 111 3.55 5.97 -15.20
CA LEU A 111 3.84 6.47 -13.87
C LEU A 111 4.21 7.97 -13.90
N ALA A 112 5.01 8.42 -14.85
CA ALA A 112 5.29 9.86 -15.04
C ALA A 112 4.00 10.65 -15.24
N PHE A 113 3.09 10.13 -16.06
CA PHE A 113 1.78 10.72 -16.27
C PHE A 113 0.99 10.80 -14.94
N VAL A 114 0.89 9.69 -14.21
CA VAL A 114 0.14 9.58 -12.95
C VAL A 114 0.66 10.59 -11.92
N TRP A 115 1.96 10.59 -11.67
CA TRP A 115 2.62 11.48 -10.73
C TRP A 115 2.43 12.96 -11.13
N ASN A 116 2.64 13.31 -12.40
CA ASN A 116 2.52 14.70 -12.86
C ASN A 116 1.10 15.22 -12.79
N HIS A 117 0.12 14.40 -13.16
CA HIS A 117 -1.28 14.81 -13.09
C HIS A 117 -1.75 14.91 -11.64
N ALA A 118 -1.35 13.98 -10.76
CA ALA A 118 -1.70 14.06 -9.35
C ALA A 118 -1.15 15.34 -8.71
N ARG A 119 0.12 15.68 -8.99
CA ARG A 119 0.73 16.94 -8.54
C ARG A 119 -0.05 18.16 -9.02
N ARG A 120 -0.36 18.21 -10.33
CA ARG A 120 -1.09 19.35 -10.91
C ARG A 120 -2.50 19.50 -10.34
N LEU A 121 -3.21 18.40 -10.13
CA LEU A 121 -4.53 18.41 -9.50
C LEU A 121 -4.43 18.91 -8.07
N HIS A 122 -3.52 18.35 -7.26
CA HIS A 122 -3.30 18.80 -5.88
C HIS A 122 -3.03 20.32 -5.82
N SER A 123 -2.07 20.81 -6.61
CA SER A 123 -1.75 22.24 -6.68
C SER A 123 -2.93 23.10 -7.13
N LEU A 124 -3.71 22.64 -8.12
CA LEU A 124 -4.90 23.35 -8.59
C LEU A 124 -5.93 23.49 -7.47
N PHE A 125 -6.30 22.41 -6.80
CA PHE A 125 -7.27 22.46 -5.70
C PHE A 125 -6.79 23.34 -4.53
N LYS A 126 -5.50 23.26 -4.17
CA LYS A 126 -4.90 24.15 -3.16
C LYS A 126 -4.96 25.61 -3.57
N SER A 127 -4.68 25.94 -4.83
CA SER A 127 -4.78 27.31 -5.35
C SER A 127 -6.21 27.87 -5.33
N LEU A 128 -7.21 26.99 -5.36
CA LEU A 128 -8.63 27.33 -5.20
C LEU A 128 -9.08 27.39 -3.73
N GLY A 129 -8.15 27.25 -2.78
CA GLY A 129 -8.45 27.33 -1.34
C GLY A 129 -9.04 26.05 -0.74
N ALA A 130 -8.96 24.90 -1.43
CA ALA A 130 -9.39 23.63 -0.86
C ALA A 130 -8.43 23.18 0.25
N THR A 131 -8.97 22.66 1.35
CA THR A 131 -8.18 22.04 2.43
C THR A 131 -7.81 20.60 2.07
N ASP A 132 -6.70 20.09 2.61
CA ASP A 132 -6.21 18.73 2.28
C ASP A 132 -7.25 17.64 2.59
N ILE A 133 -8.00 17.81 3.69
CA ILE A 133 -9.11 16.92 4.07
C ILE A 133 -10.20 16.92 2.99
N ARG A 134 -10.64 18.11 2.52
CA ARG A 134 -11.69 18.18 1.48
C ARG A 134 -11.22 17.61 0.15
N ILE A 135 -9.93 17.75 -0.16
CA ILE A 135 -9.33 17.17 -1.34
C ILE A 135 -9.32 15.65 -1.22
N ALA A 136 -8.82 15.11 -0.10
CA ALA A 136 -8.84 13.68 0.19
C ALA A 136 -10.26 13.11 0.06
N ASP A 137 -11.24 13.67 0.77
CA ASP A 137 -12.64 13.20 0.75
C ASP A 137 -13.23 13.20 -0.66
N HIS A 138 -12.97 14.25 -1.45
CA HIS A 138 -13.49 14.36 -2.81
C HIS A 138 -12.93 13.27 -3.73
N PHE A 139 -11.61 13.09 -3.72
CA PHE A 139 -10.95 12.12 -4.59
C PHE A 139 -11.15 10.68 -4.11
N ASP A 140 -11.31 10.46 -2.81
CA ASP A 140 -11.64 9.14 -2.26
C ASP A 140 -13.05 8.73 -2.72
N GLN A 141 -14.05 9.61 -2.57
CA GLN A 141 -15.40 9.38 -3.12
C GLN A 141 -15.41 9.18 -4.63
N ALA A 142 -14.60 9.94 -5.38
CA ALA A 142 -14.47 9.75 -6.81
C ALA A 142 -13.76 8.44 -7.16
N PHE A 143 -12.79 8.02 -6.34
CA PHE A 143 -12.09 6.75 -6.49
C PHE A 143 -13.02 5.57 -6.30
N GLU A 144 -13.98 5.67 -5.38
CA GLU A 144 -15.02 4.64 -5.21
C GLU A 144 -15.75 4.30 -6.50
N THR A 145 -16.08 5.33 -7.30
CA THR A 145 -16.76 5.13 -8.59
C THR A 145 -15.88 4.42 -9.62
N LEU A 146 -14.56 4.42 -9.42
CA LEU A 146 -13.57 3.79 -10.29
C LEU A 146 -13.15 2.41 -9.80
N LYS A 147 -13.38 2.06 -8.53
CA LYS A 147 -12.94 0.77 -7.96
C LYS A 147 -13.53 -0.44 -8.66
N SER A 148 -14.74 -0.32 -9.22
CA SER A 148 -15.33 -1.37 -10.06
C SER A 148 -14.44 -1.67 -11.28
N ALA A 149 -13.82 -0.67 -11.90
CA ALA A 149 -12.90 -0.85 -13.02
C ALA A 149 -11.55 -1.47 -12.59
N LEU A 150 -11.24 -1.47 -11.29
CA LEU A 150 -10.02 -2.07 -10.72
C LEU A 150 -10.19 -3.54 -10.34
N PHE A 151 -11.42 -4.08 -10.36
CA PHE A 151 -11.73 -5.45 -9.93
C PHE A 151 -10.98 -6.51 -10.75
N PHE A 152 -10.70 -6.23 -12.03
CA PHE A 152 -9.95 -7.12 -12.91
C PHE A 152 -8.71 -6.40 -13.44
N PRO A 153 -7.61 -6.42 -12.66
CA PRO A 153 -6.39 -5.74 -13.04
C PRO A 153 -5.82 -6.36 -14.33
N THR A 154 -5.74 -5.56 -15.38
CA THR A 154 -4.86 -5.80 -16.54
C THR A 154 -3.41 -5.94 -16.06
N ARG A 155 -2.52 -6.65 -16.79
CA ARG A 155 -1.10 -6.82 -16.44
C ARG A 155 -0.43 -5.44 -16.40
N ASN A 156 -0.55 -4.77 -15.26
CA ASN A 156 0.11 -3.51 -15.04
C ASN A 156 1.48 -3.89 -14.52
N LEU A 157 2.44 -4.23 -15.40
CA LEU A 157 3.83 -4.46 -15.00
C LEU A 157 4.36 -3.31 -14.14
N GLY A 158 3.80 -2.11 -14.30
CA GLY A 158 4.08 -0.96 -13.45
C GLY A 158 3.71 -1.12 -11.98
N ILE A 159 2.85 -2.10 -11.63
CA ILE A 159 2.58 -2.48 -10.24
C ILE A 159 3.84 -2.93 -9.52
N LEU A 160 4.83 -3.45 -10.26
CA LEU A 160 6.10 -3.91 -9.73
C LEU A 160 7.13 -2.79 -9.62
N ASP A 161 6.78 -1.53 -9.93
CA ASP A 161 7.69 -0.39 -9.80
C ASP A 161 7.59 0.23 -8.41
N ALA A 162 8.72 0.60 -7.82
CA ALA A 162 8.81 1.21 -6.50
C ALA A 162 8.01 2.51 -6.38
N ALA A 163 7.86 3.25 -7.48
CA ALA A 163 7.07 4.48 -7.52
C ALA A 163 5.58 4.24 -7.78
N HIS A 164 5.11 3.00 -7.84
CA HIS A 164 3.70 2.71 -8.07
C HIS A 164 2.84 3.19 -6.87
N PRO A 165 1.70 3.85 -7.10
CA PRO A 165 0.89 4.45 -6.02
C PRO A 165 0.38 3.47 -4.96
N MET A 166 0.40 2.16 -5.24
CA MET A 166 -0.05 1.14 -4.30
C MET A 166 0.92 0.83 -3.18
N HIS A 167 2.21 1.06 -3.39
CA HIS A 167 3.25 0.84 -2.38
C HIS A 167 3.37 2.03 -1.42
N LEU A 168 2.60 3.08 -1.69
CA LEU A 168 2.62 4.32 -0.95
C LEU A 168 1.52 4.34 0.10
N ASP A 169 2.00 4.53 1.32
CA ASP A 169 1.27 5.16 2.38
C ASP A 169 2.04 6.38 2.88
N GLN A 170 1.45 7.07 3.85
CA GLN A 170 2.00 8.30 4.41
C GLN A 170 3.39 8.07 5.04
N ASN A 171 3.56 6.98 5.78
CA ASN A 171 4.79 6.68 6.50
C ASN A 171 5.89 6.28 5.54
N ASN A 172 5.59 5.44 4.54
CA ASN A 172 6.53 5.06 3.50
C ASN A 172 7.04 6.27 2.75
N LEU A 173 6.16 7.16 2.29
CA LEU A 173 6.61 8.34 1.55
C LEU A 173 7.56 9.22 2.38
N LEU A 174 7.25 9.42 3.67
CA LEU A 174 8.09 10.18 4.59
C LEU A 174 9.41 9.48 4.89
N LEU A 175 9.38 8.20 5.25
CA LEU A 175 10.57 7.45 5.67
C LEU A 175 11.54 7.24 4.51
N PHE A 176 11.06 6.88 3.31
CA PHE A 176 11.89 6.85 2.11
C PHE A 176 12.43 8.25 1.78
N GLY A 177 11.59 9.28 1.93
CA GLY A 177 11.99 10.67 1.70
C GLY A 177 13.08 11.14 2.67
N PHE A 178 13.00 10.80 3.95
CA PHE A 178 14.02 11.11 4.96
C PHE A 178 15.28 10.29 4.75
N GLY A 179 15.17 8.98 4.48
CA GLY A 179 16.34 8.16 4.16
C GLY A 179 17.11 8.77 2.99
N TYR A 180 16.40 9.17 1.94
CA TYR A 180 16.97 9.88 0.81
C TYR A 180 17.53 11.27 1.17
N ALA A 181 16.84 12.09 1.93
CA ALA A 181 17.26 13.47 2.17
C ALA A 181 18.43 13.57 3.16
N LEU A 182 18.54 12.62 4.08
CA LEU A 182 19.47 12.67 5.21
C LEU A 182 20.74 11.83 4.99
N GLU A 183 20.79 10.96 3.97
CA GLU A 183 21.86 9.97 3.74
C GLU A 183 23.28 10.54 3.86
N GLU A 184 23.53 11.66 3.19
CA GLU A 184 24.85 12.30 3.11
C GLU A 184 25.13 13.27 4.28
N CYS A 185 24.11 13.62 5.06
CA CYS A 185 24.17 14.69 6.05
C CYS A 185 23.73 14.25 7.45
N TRP A 186 23.75 12.94 7.72
CA TRP A 186 23.28 12.37 8.98
C TRP A 186 23.98 12.96 10.21
N GLU A 187 25.28 13.22 10.15
CA GLU A 187 26.03 13.76 11.30
C GLU A 187 25.52 15.13 11.75
N THR A 188 25.02 15.94 10.82
CA THR A 188 24.36 17.21 11.15
C THR A 188 23.06 16.95 11.91
N ILE A 189 22.27 15.95 11.50
CA ILE A 189 20.99 15.60 12.13
C ILE A 189 21.19 14.89 13.48
N SER A 190 22.15 13.97 13.58
CA SER A 190 22.37 13.12 14.75
C SER A 190 22.72 13.92 16.01
N SER A 191 23.31 15.10 15.84
CA SER A 191 23.58 16.05 16.93
C SER A 191 22.31 16.68 17.53
N HIS A 192 21.16 16.57 16.86
CA HIS A 192 19.88 17.12 17.29
C HIS A 192 18.95 16.00 17.82
N GLY A 193 19.16 15.58 19.07
CA GLY A 193 18.47 14.43 19.67
C GLY A 193 16.93 14.49 19.61
N GLU A 194 16.31 15.67 19.71
CA GLU A 194 14.85 15.82 19.57
C GLU A 194 14.36 15.42 18.17
N ILE A 195 15.08 15.84 17.12
CA ILE A 195 14.75 15.53 15.72
C ILE A 195 14.91 14.03 15.47
N VAL A 196 16.00 13.44 15.97
CA VAL A 196 16.23 11.99 15.90
C VAL A 196 15.08 11.24 16.56
N GLN A 197 14.62 11.69 17.72
CA GLN A 197 13.48 11.07 18.40
C GLN A 197 12.18 11.21 17.59
N GLN A 198 11.91 12.37 17.00
CA GLN A 198 10.73 12.56 16.14
C GLN A 198 10.77 11.66 14.89
N LEU A 199 11.94 11.46 14.29
CA LEU A 199 12.12 10.52 13.18
C LEU A 199 11.91 9.07 13.62
N ALA A 200 12.48 8.69 14.76
CA ALA A 200 12.28 7.35 15.35
C ALA A 200 10.80 7.09 15.66
N ASP A 201 10.08 8.11 16.13
CA ASP A 201 8.65 8.05 16.43
C ASP A 201 7.77 7.78 15.20
N VAL A 202 8.23 8.13 14.00
CA VAL A 202 7.58 7.81 12.72
C VAL A 202 8.02 6.44 12.21
N ALA A 203 9.29 6.09 12.41
CA ALA A 203 9.89 4.87 11.88
C ALA A 203 9.49 3.60 12.64
N PHE A 204 9.37 3.68 13.97
CA PHE A 204 9.16 2.53 14.85
C PHE A 204 7.77 2.52 15.48
N TRP A 205 7.29 1.31 15.77
CA TRP A 205 6.02 1.08 16.41
C TRP A 205 6.03 1.58 17.86
N LYS A 206 5.00 2.32 18.29
CA LYS A 206 4.80 2.72 19.70
C LYS A 206 3.79 1.80 20.36
N GLY A 207 4.26 0.65 20.84
CA GLY A 207 3.42 -0.37 21.45
C GLY A 207 3.32 -0.22 22.97
N ALA A 208 2.25 -0.74 23.57
CA ALA A 208 2.17 -0.88 25.03
C ALA A 208 3.26 -1.84 25.57
N GLU A 209 3.70 -2.77 24.73
CA GLU A 209 4.79 -3.69 25.03
C GLU A 209 6.14 -3.06 24.67
N LYS A 210 6.97 -2.80 25.69
CA LYS A 210 8.30 -2.18 25.53
C LYS A 210 9.21 -2.91 24.54
N ASN A 211 9.03 -4.22 24.38
CA ASN A 211 9.84 -5.04 23.48
C ASN A 211 9.54 -4.80 22.00
N LEU A 212 8.37 -4.23 21.66
CA LEU A 212 7.97 -3.93 20.29
C LEU A 212 8.38 -2.52 19.83
N ASN A 213 8.89 -1.68 20.75
CA ASN A 213 9.25 -0.28 20.46
C ASN A 213 10.45 -0.12 19.51
N HIS A 214 11.10 -1.23 19.16
CA HIS A 214 12.19 -1.27 18.20
C HIS A 214 11.76 -1.81 16.83
N LEU A 215 10.54 -2.36 16.70
CA LEU A 215 10.09 -2.88 15.42
C LEU A 215 9.69 -1.72 14.49
N PRO A 216 10.11 -1.75 13.22
CA PRO A 216 9.66 -0.80 12.22
C PRO A 216 8.14 -0.84 12.12
N THR A 217 7.54 0.29 11.75
CA THR A 217 6.12 0.31 11.37
C THR A 217 5.87 -0.70 10.24
N PRO A 218 4.66 -1.29 10.13
CA PRO A 218 4.36 -2.25 9.08
C PRO A 218 4.69 -1.76 7.67
N SER A 219 4.47 -0.47 7.43
CA SER A 219 4.85 0.23 6.20
C SER A 219 6.34 0.08 5.89
N ALA A 220 7.19 0.27 6.90
CA ALA A 220 8.65 0.18 6.79
C ALA A 220 9.17 -1.27 6.72
N LEU A 221 8.31 -2.28 6.90
CA LEU A 221 8.70 -3.68 6.71
C LEU A 221 8.88 -4.05 5.24
N LEU A 222 8.17 -3.36 4.35
CA LEU A 222 8.13 -3.67 2.91
C LEU A 222 9.53 -3.61 2.28
N ASP A 223 9.92 -4.71 1.61
CA ASP A 223 11.18 -4.82 0.87
C ASP A 223 11.06 -4.24 -0.52
N ILE A 224 10.98 -2.90 -0.59
CA ILE A 224 10.84 -2.18 -1.87
C ILE A 224 11.98 -2.44 -2.85
N THR A 225 13.12 -2.98 -2.38
CA THR A 225 14.26 -3.34 -3.23
C THR A 225 13.95 -4.49 -4.20
N LEU A 226 12.86 -5.22 -3.95
CA LEU A 226 12.32 -6.24 -4.86
C LEU A 226 11.52 -5.63 -6.01
N ALA A 227 11.14 -4.37 -5.91
CA ALA A 227 10.47 -3.64 -6.98
C ALA A 227 11.49 -3.20 -8.05
N SER A 228 11.03 -3.12 -9.30
CA SER A 228 11.75 -2.35 -10.32
C SER A 228 11.82 -0.88 -9.91
N ASN A 229 12.89 -0.18 -10.28
CA ASN A 229 13.04 1.25 -10.00
C ASN A 229 13.24 2.02 -11.31
N THR A 230 12.25 1.97 -12.18
CA THR A 230 12.41 2.44 -13.56
C THR A 230 12.59 3.96 -13.64
N PHE A 231 12.12 4.69 -12.62
CA PHE A 231 12.30 6.12 -12.48
C PHE A 231 13.62 6.56 -11.85
N PHE A 232 14.41 5.62 -11.34
CA PHE A 232 15.42 5.93 -10.34
C PHE A 232 14.79 6.82 -9.25
N SER A 233 13.59 6.43 -8.80
CA SER A 233 12.91 7.04 -7.66
C SER A 233 13.73 6.79 -6.41
N PHE A 234 13.77 7.75 -5.50
CA PHE A 234 14.37 7.55 -4.19
C PHE A 234 13.68 6.43 -3.38
N MET A 235 12.43 6.10 -3.72
CA MET A 235 11.68 5.02 -3.08
C MET A 235 12.20 3.63 -3.48
N GLY A 236 12.83 3.48 -4.64
CA GLY A 236 13.37 2.19 -5.08
C GLY A 236 14.80 1.93 -4.59
N ASN A 237 15.35 2.81 -3.75
CA ASN A 237 16.67 2.65 -3.15
C ASN A 237 16.55 2.05 -1.74
N ASP A 238 17.64 1.48 -1.23
CA ASP A 238 17.69 0.94 0.14
C ASP A 238 17.89 2.02 1.23
N SER A 239 17.57 3.29 0.92
CA SER A 239 17.75 4.42 1.83
C SER A 239 16.92 4.29 3.13
N LEU A 240 15.84 3.49 3.10
CA LEU A 240 15.06 3.18 4.30
C LEU A 240 15.84 2.32 5.29
N THR A 241 16.53 1.27 4.83
CA THR A 241 17.32 0.40 5.73
C THR A 241 18.43 1.19 6.39
N TRP A 242 19.12 2.02 5.60
CA TRP A 242 20.10 2.97 6.11
C TRP A 242 19.51 3.87 7.20
N LEU A 243 18.32 4.46 6.99
CA LEU A 243 17.68 5.32 7.98
C LEU A 243 17.36 4.57 9.28
N LEU A 244 16.80 3.37 9.17
CA LEU A 244 16.45 2.55 10.34
C LEU A 244 17.67 2.18 11.18
N GLU A 245 18.77 1.80 10.52
CA GLU A 245 20.06 1.52 11.18
C GLU A 245 20.56 2.75 11.96
N LYS A 246 20.53 3.93 11.33
CA LYS A 246 20.96 5.19 11.95
C LYS A 246 20.09 5.59 13.14
N LEU A 247 18.76 5.49 13.01
CA LEU A 247 17.84 5.82 14.10
C LEU A 247 18.00 4.87 15.29
N GLN A 248 18.19 3.56 15.05
CA GLN A 248 18.43 2.60 16.12
C GLN A 248 19.73 2.91 16.88
N THR A 249 20.81 3.19 16.14
CA THR A 249 22.13 3.51 16.72
C THR A 249 22.07 4.77 17.57
N ALA A 250 21.37 5.81 17.10
CA ALA A 250 21.25 7.07 17.83
C ALA A 250 20.34 6.97 19.07
N GLY A 251 19.39 6.03 19.10
CA GLY A 251 18.54 5.76 20.26
C GLY A 251 19.23 5.07 21.44
N GLY A 252 20.54 4.81 21.35
CA GLY A 252 21.30 4.12 22.39
C GLY A 252 20.94 2.64 22.53
N GLY A 253 20.24 2.06 21.56
CA GLY A 253 20.09 0.62 21.46
C GLY A 253 21.47 -0.01 21.30
N GLU A 254 21.74 -1.09 22.03
CA GLU A 254 22.91 -1.91 21.74
C GLU A 254 22.89 -2.22 20.24
N SER A 255 24.03 -1.99 19.56
CA SER A 255 24.27 -2.23 18.14
C SER A 255 24.04 -3.71 17.83
N SER A 256 22.78 -4.10 17.83
CA SER A 256 22.32 -5.37 17.36
C SER A 256 22.17 -5.17 15.87
N ASP A 257 22.79 -6.04 15.10
CA ASP A 257 22.81 -6.06 13.63
C ASP A 257 21.40 -6.34 13.02
N ILE A 258 20.34 -5.82 13.66
CA ILE A 258 18.94 -6.08 13.35
C ILE A 258 18.57 -5.41 12.03
N TRP A 259 18.97 -4.15 11.80
CA TRP A 259 18.64 -3.40 10.58
C TRP A 259 19.79 -3.34 9.56
N THR A 260 20.43 -4.48 9.29
CA THR A 260 21.45 -4.58 8.23
C THR A 260 20.82 -4.65 6.84
N ALA A 261 21.55 -4.30 5.77
CA ALA A 261 21.06 -4.48 4.38
C ALA A 261 20.43 -5.86 4.08
N GLN A 262 20.76 -6.90 4.86
CA GLN A 262 20.26 -8.26 4.72
C GLN A 262 19.02 -8.60 5.59
N TRP A 263 18.59 -7.72 6.50
CA TRP A 263 17.59 -8.07 7.52
C TRP A 263 16.25 -8.56 6.94
N ARG A 264 15.75 -7.89 5.88
CA ARG A 264 14.51 -8.30 5.20
C ARG A 264 14.65 -9.66 4.55
N THR A 265 15.81 -9.94 3.94
CA THR A 265 16.09 -11.26 3.40
C THR A 265 16.16 -12.30 4.51
N ASN A 266 16.86 -12.04 5.61
CA ASN A 266 16.97 -12.97 6.74
C ASN A 266 15.61 -13.27 7.37
N TRP A 267 14.75 -12.25 7.54
CA TRP A 267 13.41 -12.43 8.08
C TRP A 267 12.48 -13.18 7.12
N ARG A 268 12.56 -12.89 5.81
CA ARG A 268 11.85 -13.68 4.79
C ARG A 268 12.28 -15.15 4.83
N GLU A 269 13.58 -15.42 4.86
CA GLU A 269 14.11 -16.79 4.94
C GLU A 269 13.67 -17.50 6.23
N SER A 270 13.70 -16.79 7.37
CA SER A 270 13.21 -17.30 8.65
C SER A 270 11.72 -17.62 8.58
N ALA A 271 10.90 -16.73 8.01
CA ALA A 271 9.47 -16.95 7.84
C ALA A 271 9.19 -18.18 6.96
N LEU A 272 9.90 -18.32 5.84
CA LEU A 272 9.77 -19.48 4.96
C LEU A 272 10.19 -20.78 5.65
N MET A 273 11.30 -20.77 6.40
CA MET A 273 11.74 -21.95 7.18
C MET A 273 10.71 -22.33 8.25
N GLN A 274 10.12 -21.35 8.93
CA GLN A 274 9.08 -21.58 9.93
C GLN A 274 7.82 -22.16 9.30
N LEU A 275 7.39 -21.64 8.14
CA LEU A 275 6.26 -22.18 7.38
C LEU A 275 6.52 -23.58 6.83
N GLU A 276 7.77 -23.92 6.50
CA GLU A 276 8.14 -25.28 6.08
C GLU A 276 8.02 -26.30 7.21
N GLN A 277 8.18 -25.85 8.45
CA GLN A 277 7.99 -26.68 9.65
C GLN A 277 6.52 -26.73 10.09
N ASP A 278 5.85 -25.58 10.10
CA ASP A 278 4.43 -25.44 10.40
C ASP A 278 3.75 -24.52 9.36
N PRO A 279 3.13 -25.09 8.30
CA PRO A 279 2.40 -24.31 7.30
C PRO A 279 1.24 -23.48 7.87
N GLY A 280 0.80 -23.80 9.10
CA GLY A 280 -0.24 -23.09 9.82
C GLY A 280 0.23 -21.91 10.68
N ASP A 281 1.53 -21.60 10.68
CA ASP A 281 2.08 -20.49 11.46
C ASP A 281 1.64 -19.12 10.91
N GLN A 282 0.65 -18.53 11.56
CA GLN A 282 0.07 -17.24 11.19
C GLN A 282 1.05 -16.08 11.33
N GLY A 283 1.96 -16.15 12.31
CA GLY A 283 2.97 -15.12 12.54
C GLY A 283 3.98 -15.08 11.39
N ALA A 284 4.42 -16.25 10.92
CA ALA A 284 5.31 -16.37 9.79
C ALA A 284 4.65 -15.90 8.47
N TRP A 285 3.37 -16.22 8.25
CA TRP A 285 2.59 -15.67 7.12
C TRP A 285 2.46 -14.15 7.19
N GLY A 286 2.16 -13.60 8.37
CA GLY A 286 2.05 -12.15 8.58
C GLY A 286 3.38 -11.44 8.35
N LEU A 287 4.48 -12.02 8.82
CA LEU A 287 5.84 -11.51 8.58
C LEU A 287 6.18 -11.51 7.09
N LEU A 288 5.92 -12.62 6.40
CA LEU A 288 6.13 -12.73 4.96
C LEU A 288 5.30 -11.70 4.20
N ALA A 289 4.04 -11.49 4.59
CA ALA A 289 3.17 -10.47 4.00
C ALA A 289 3.67 -9.05 4.25
N GLY A 290 4.14 -8.75 5.47
CA GLY A 290 4.66 -7.43 5.83
C GLY A 290 5.94 -7.08 5.05
N ILE A 291 6.84 -8.05 4.89
CA ILE A 291 8.10 -7.86 4.14
C ILE A 291 7.83 -7.81 2.65
N GLN A 292 7.00 -8.69 2.12
CA GLN A 292 6.84 -8.84 0.67
C GLN A 292 5.79 -7.90 0.08
N GLY A 293 4.69 -7.66 0.81
CA GLY A 293 3.51 -6.97 0.31
C GLY A 293 3.01 -7.55 -1.02
N HIS A 294 2.99 -6.70 -2.04
CA HIS A 294 2.59 -7.04 -3.42
C HIS A 294 3.78 -7.15 -4.39
N LEU A 295 5.01 -7.23 -3.88
CA LEU A 295 6.23 -7.25 -4.70
C LEU A 295 6.53 -8.67 -5.20
N PRO A 296 7.42 -8.82 -6.21
CA PRO A 296 7.81 -10.15 -6.68
C PRO A 296 8.84 -10.80 -5.74
N LEU A 297 8.74 -12.11 -5.54
CA LEU A 297 9.71 -12.87 -4.73
C LEU A 297 10.91 -13.30 -5.59
N PRO A 298 12.11 -13.43 -4.98
CA PRO A 298 13.21 -14.19 -5.58
C PRO A 298 12.76 -15.59 -5.98
N ARG A 299 13.29 -16.11 -7.09
CA ARG A 299 12.81 -17.35 -7.72
C ARG A 299 12.83 -18.57 -6.79
N ASP A 300 13.84 -18.67 -5.95
CA ASP A 300 14.01 -19.73 -4.94
C ASP A 300 12.97 -19.62 -3.81
N ALA A 301 12.79 -18.42 -3.23
CA ALA A 301 11.74 -18.14 -2.25
C ALA A 301 10.34 -18.43 -2.82
N TRP A 302 10.13 -18.09 -4.09
CA TRP A 302 8.89 -18.37 -4.82
C TRP A 302 8.58 -19.87 -4.93
N LEU A 303 9.54 -20.69 -5.33
CA LEU A 303 9.34 -22.15 -5.46
C LEU A 303 8.97 -22.79 -4.11
N ARG A 304 9.59 -22.30 -3.02
CA ARG A 304 9.25 -22.73 -1.67
C ARG A 304 7.84 -22.32 -1.30
N LEU A 305 7.46 -21.07 -1.59
CA LEU A 305 6.11 -20.57 -1.35
C LEU A 305 5.04 -21.39 -2.08
N ILE A 306 5.24 -21.75 -3.36
CA ILE A 306 4.31 -22.63 -4.07
C ILE A 306 4.13 -23.94 -3.31
N SER A 307 5.23 -24.58 -2.92
CA SER A 307 5.16 -25.84 -2.17
C SER A 307 4.43 -25.66 -0.84
N LEU A 308 4.58 -24.51 -0.17
CA LEU A 308 3.90 -24.20 1.08
C LEU A 308 2.39 -24.05 0.88
N VAL A 309 1.99 -23.28 -0.13
CA VAL A 309 0.57 -23.07 -0.46
C VAL A 309 -0.11 -24.41 -0.81
N GLU A 310 0.55 -25.28 -1.57
CA GLU A 310 0.02 -26.61 -1.89
C GLU A 310 -0.10 -27.54 -0.67
N LYS A 311 0.72 -27.34 0.37
CA LYS A 311 0.71 -28.13 1.61
C LYS A 311 -0.20 -27.56 2.69
N THR A 312 -0.57 -26.28 2.59
CA THR A 312 -1.36 -25.59 3.61
C THR A 312 -2.84 -25.96 3.47
N ASP A 313 -3.43 -26.46 4.56
CA ASP A 313 -4.89 -26.62 4.68
C ASP A 313 -5.50 -25.34 5.25
N PHE A 314 -5.88 -24.42 4.36
CA PHE A 314 -6.48 -23.14 4.72
C PHE A 314 -7.82 -23.31 5.43
N SER A 315 -8.52 -24.42 5.20
CA SER A 315 -9.81 -24.69 5.86
C SER A 315 -9.64 -24.98 7.35
N VAL A 316 -8.56 -25.68 7.71
CA VAL A 316 -8.19 -25.93 9.12
C VAL A 316 -7.81 -24.62 9.81
N LEU A 317 -7.06 -23.74 9.14
CA LEU A 317 -6.71 -22.43 9.70
C LEU A 317 -7.95 -21.57 9.92
N CYS A 318 -8.84 -21.48 8.93
CA CYS A 318 -10.10 -20.74 9.05
C CYS A 318 -11.02 -21.29 10.16
N ARG A 319 -10.95 -22.60 10.45
CA ARG A 319 -11.72 -23.22 11.54
C ARG A 319 -11.12 -22.95 12.92
N LYS A 320 -9.80 -22.83 13.01
CA LYS A 320 -9.10 -22.49 14.26
C LYS A 320 -9.32 -21.03 14.62
N ASP A 321 -9.15 -20.16 13.64
CA ASP A 321 -9.35 -18.72 13.74
C ASP A 321 -9.77 -18.17 12.35
N PRO A 322 -11.05 -17.81 12.16
CA PRO A 322 -11.55 -17.31 10.88
C PRO A 322 -10.83 -16.06 10.36
N ILE A 323 -10.44 -15.15 11.26
CA ILE A 323 -9.83 -13.87 10.87
C ILE A 323 -8.42 -14.13 10.38
N SER A 324 -7.61 -14.78 11.22
CA SER A 324 -6.23 -15.06 10.88
C SER A 324 -6.11 -16.08 9.74
N GLY A 325 -6.97 -17.11 9.72
CA GLY A 325 -7.00 -18.10 8.64
C GLY A 325 -7.38 -17.51 7.28
N SER A 326 -8.37 -16.62 7.23
CA SER A 326 -8.73 -15.92 5.99
C SER A 326 -7.66 -14.92 5.55
N LEU A 327 -6.95 -14.29 6.49
CA LEU A 327 -5.80 -13.43 6.18
C LEU A 327 -4.66 -14.24 5.55
N VAL A 328 -4.33 -15.41 6.11
CA VAL A 328 -3.34 -16.33 5.54
C VAL A 328 -3.73 -16.74 4.12
N LEU A 329 -4.99 -17.10 3.90
CA LEU A 329 -5.51 -17.40 2.56
C LEU A 329 -5.37 -16.20 1.60
N LEU A 330 -5.73 -14.99 2.05
CA LEU A 330 -5.57 -13.78 1.27
C LEU A 330 -4.10 -13.55 0.88
N VAL A 331 -3.18 -13.60 1.83
CA VAL A 331 -1.74 -13.44 1.59
C VAL A 331 -1.24 -14.47 0.58
N ALA A 332 -1.57 -15.75 0.75
CA ALA A 332 -1.19 -16.80 -0.16
C ALA A 332 -1.69 -16.53 -1.59
N THR A 333 -2.96 -16.14 -1.76
CA THR A 333 -3.52 -15.86 -3.08
C THR A 333 -2.92 -14.63 -3.75
N VAL A 334 -2.61 -13.57 -2.98
CA VAL A 334 -1.92 -12.38 -3.49
C VAL A 334 -0.54 -12.76 -4.02
N LEU A 335 0.24 -13.51 -3.24
CA LEU A 335 1.59 -13.89 -3.63
C LEU A 335 1.57 -14.85 -4.84
N VAL A 336 0.61 -15.77 -4.90
CA VAL A 336 0.51 -16.72 -6.03
C VAL A 336 0.16 -16.02 -7.34
N ARG A 337 -0.74 -15.03 -7.27
CA ARG A 337 -1.20 -14.26 -8.43
C ARG A 337 -0.07 -13.51 -9.15
N MET A 338 1.06 -13.26 -8.50
CA MET A 338 2.18 -12.51 -9.10
C MET A 338 3.01 -13.33 -10.11
N THR A 339 2.57 -14.53 -10.50
CA THR A 339 3.40 -15.48 -11.28
C THR A 339 2.68 -16.10 -12.47
N GLU A 340 3.42 -16.31 -13.57
CA GLU A 340 2.82 -16.61 -14.88
C GLU A 340 2.71 -18.13 -15.20
N ASP A 341 3.70 -18.95 -14.82
CA ASP A 341 3.82 -20.33 -15.33
C ASP A 341 3.46 -21.45 -14.34
N THR A 342 3.59 -21.21 -13.03
CA THR A 342 3.34 -22.22 -11.99
C THR A 342 1.94 -22.13 -11.38
N GLU A 343 1.17 -21.13 -11.83
CA GLU A 343 -0.05 -20.67 -11.22
C GLU A 343 -1.20 -21.68 -11.30
N ARG A 344 -1.30 -22.46 -12.39
CA ARG A 344 -2.53 -23.23 -12.65
C ARG A 344 -2.80 -24.31 -11.61
N LYS A 345 -1.79 -25.10 -11.23
CA LYS A 345 -1.96 -26.19 -10.26
C LYS A 345 -2.19 -25.64 -8.85
N THR A 346 -1.41 -24.63 -8.45
CA THR A 346 -1.55 -23.98 -7.14
C THR A 346 -2.89 -23.27 -7.00
N ARG A 347 -3.33 -22.55 -8.05
CA ARG A 347 -4.65 -21.92 -8.12
C ARG A 347 -5.76 -22.96 -8.00
N GLN A 348 -5.69 -24.07 -8.75
CA GLN A 348 -6.66 -25.18 -8.63
C GLN A 348 -6.69 -25.79 -7.22
N CYS A 349 -5.53 -25.93 -6.57
CA CYS A 349 -5.45 -26.40 -5.19
C CYS A 349 -6.18 -25.44 -4.24
N MET A 350 -5.94 -24.13 -4.34
CA MET A 350 -6.63 -23.13 -3.54
C MET A 350 -8.14 -23.07 -3.85
N GLU A 351 -8.53 -23.11 -5.13
CA GLU A 351 -9.94 -23.19 -5.56
C GLU A 351 -10.66 -24.37 -4.89
N GLY A 352 -10.02 -25.54 -4.83
CA GLY A 352 -10.56 -26.74 -4.19
C GLY A 352 -10.83 -26.57 -2.69
N GLN A 353 -10.15 -25.65 -2.02
CA GLN A 353 -10.31 -25.38 -0.58
C GLN A 353 -11.32 -24.28 -0.25
N LEU A 354 -11.72 -23.45 -1.23
CA LEU A 354 -12.57 -22.26 -1.00
C LEU A 354 -13.89 -22.59 -0.30
N SER A 355 -14.57 -23.66 -0.73
CA SER A 355 -15.84 -24.08 -0.13
C SER A 355 -15.66 -24.42 1.36
N ALA A 356 -14.65 -25.21 1.70
CA ALA A 356 -14.39 -25.63 3.07
C ALA A 356 -13.93 -24.46 3.97
N CYS A 357 -13.15 -23.52 3.42
CA CYS A 357 -12.77 -22.29 4.12
C CYS A 357 -14.00 -21.44 4.43
N LEU A 358 -14.90 -21.26 3.46
CA LEU A 358 -16.13 -20.50 3.67
C LEU A 358 -17.03 -21.16 4.71
N ASP A 359 -17.18 -22.49 4.67
CA ASP A 359 -17.94 -23.22 5.68
C ASP A 359 -17.34 -23.04 7.09
N ALA A 360 -16.02 -23.08 7.20
CA ALA A 360 -15.32 -22.80 8.44
C ALA A 360 -15.61 -21.37 8.93
N ILE A 361 -15.44 -20.35 8.09
CA ILE A 361 -15.71 -18.95 8.45
C ILE A 361 -17.18 -18.76 8.88
N LEU A 362 -18.12 -19.28 8.11
CA LEU A 362 -19.55 -19.15 8.40
C LEU A 362 -19.97 -19.88 9.69
N SER A 363 -19.27 -20.95 10.09
CA SER A 363 -19.54 -21.64 11.35
C SER A 363 -19.27 -20.76 12.59
N HIS A 364 -18.41 -19.75 12.45
CA HIS A 364 -18.14 -18.75 13.49
C HIS A 364 -18.95 -17.45 13.29
N TYR A 365 -19.58 -17.26 12.13
CA TYR A 365 -20.34 -16.07 11.80
C TYR A 365 -21.74 -16.13 12.43
N ASN A 366 -21.99 -15.27 13.41
CA ASN A 366 -23.31 -15.10 14.00
C ASN A 366 -23.90 -13.73 13.60
N PRO A 367 -24.82 -13.67 12.61
CA PRO A 367 -25.41 -12.41 12.17
C PRO A 367 -26.27 -11.74 13.26
N ASN A 368 -26.75 -12.50 14.24
CA ASN A 368 -27.59 -12.00 15.33
C ASN A 368 -26.78 -11.57 16.57
N LYS A 369 -25.45 -11.73 16.54
CA LYS A 369 -24.58 -11.15 17.57
C LYS A 369 -24.44 -9.66 17.25
N GLU A 370 -25.57 -8.94 17.31
CA GLU A 370 -25.57 -7.48 17.36
C GLU A 370 -24.66 -7.09 18.51
N THR A 371 -23.57 -6.39 18.19
CA THR A 371 -22.97 -5.45 19.13
C THR A 371 -24.12 -4.59 19.63
N SER A 372 -24.49 -4.76 20.90
CA SER A 372 -25.66 -4.20 21.56
C SER A 372 -25.65 -2.65 21.59
N GLY A 373 -25.85 -2.04 20.42
CA GLY A 373 -25.76 -0.60 20.20
C GLY A 373 -26.44 -0.20 18.88
N GLN A 374 -27.68 0.27 19.01
CA GLN A 374 -28.50 1.01 18.03
C GLN A 374 -28.84 0.34 16.68
N LEU A 375 -30.15 0.13 16.49
CA LEU A 375 -30.82 -0.21 15.23
C LEU A 375 -30.45 0.80 14.13
N VAL A 376 -29.68 0.31 13.17
CA VAL A 376 -29.22 1.02 11.98
C VAL A 376 -30.32 1.05 10.93
N THR A 377 -30.67 2.23 10.44
CA THR A 377 -31.72 2.45 9.42
C THR A 377 -31.23 2.09 8.00
N GLY A 378 -32.15 1.86 7.05
CA GLY A 378 -31.81 1.39 5.69
C GLY A 378 -30.90 2.29 4.84
N SER A 379 -30.74 3.58 5.17
CA SER A 379 -29.75 4.46 4.53
C SER A 379 -28.32 4.18 5.00
N ASP A 380 -28.17 3.72 6.23
CA ASP A 380 -26.90 3.41 6.89
C ASP A 380 -26.41 2.00 6.47
N TYR A 381 -27.29 1.14 5.93
CA TYR A 381 -26.92 -0.12 5.27
C TYR A 381 -26.18 0.06 3.93
N ARG A 382 -26.60 1.01 3.06
CA ARG A 382 -25.84 1.32 1.83
C ARG A 382 -24.47 1.93 2.14
N GLN A 383 -24.40 2.74 3.18
CA GLN A 383 -23.15 3.32 3.67
C GLN A 383 -22.22 2.24 4.21
N LYS A 384 -22.73 1.27 4.98
CA LYS A 384 -21.97 0.09 5.45
C LYS A 384 -21.52 -0.83 4.30
N VAL A 385 -22.35 -1.03 3.28
CA VAL A 385 -21.98 -1.82 2.09
C VAL A 385 -20.87 -1.14 1.30
N SER A 386 -20.98 0.18 1.08
CA SER A 386 -19.90 0.97 0.48
C SER A 386 -18.64 0.78 1.32
N LYS A 387 -18.77 0.93 2.65
CA LYS A 387 -17.68 0.74 3.61
C LYS A 387 -17.06 -0.67 3.59
N ILE A 388 -17.83 -1.72 3.38
CA ILE A 388 -17.34 -3.11 3.26
C ILE A 388 -16.58 -3.30 1.94
N ALA A 389 -17.06 -2.69 0.84
CA ALA A 389 -16.29 -2.59 -0.40
C ALA A 389 -15.03 -1.71 -0.23
N ASP A 390 -15.09 -0.69 0.64
CA ASP A 390 -13.98 0.18 1.01
C ASP A 390 -12.93 -0.59 1.81
N LEU A 391 -13.36 -1.43 2.76
CA LEU A 391 -12.52 -2.27 3.62
C LEU A 391 -11.90 -3.46 2.87
N ALA A 392 -12.51 -3.89 1.76
CA ALA A 392 -11.93 -4.86 0.84
C ALA A 392 -10.75 -4.26 0.04
N VAL A 393 -10.66 -2.92 -0.07
CA VAL A 393 -9.69 -2.19 -0.90
C VAL A 393 -8.75 -1.28 -0.08
N SER A 394 -9.09 -0.95 1.17
CA SER A 394 -8.34 -0.08 2.08
C SER A 394 -8.18 -0.71 3.47
N ASN A 395 -7.02 -0.51 4.10
CA ASN A 395 -6.57 -1.12 5.35
C ASN A 395 -7.62 -1.16 6.50
N GLN A 396 -8.36 -2.28 6.57
CA GLN A 396 -8.82 -3.14 7.69
C GLN A 396 -9.22 -2.63 9.10
N ASN A 397 -9.22 -1.33 9.45
CA ASN A 397 -9.40 -0.96 10.86
C ASN A 397 -10.85 -0.74 11.35
N GLU A 398 -11.86 -0.61 10.48
CA GLU A 398 -13.21 -0.22 10.92
C GLU A 398 -14.32 -1.27 10.72
N ALA A 399 -14.03 -2.42 10.09
CA ALA A 399 -15.02 -3.49 9.97
C ALA A 399 -15.25 -4.18 11.32
N PRO A 400 -16.48 -4.60 11.66
CA PRO A 400 -16.70 -5.57 12.72
C PRO A 400 -15.80 -6.79 12.50
N GLU A 401 -15.19 -7.32 13.56
CA GLU A 401 -14.26 -8.46 13.49
C GLU A 401 -14.86 -9.65 12.71
N ASN A 402 -16.17 -9.89 12.88
CA ASN A 402 -16.90 -10.96 12.20
C ASN A 402 -16.97 -10.77 10.67
N GLU A 403 -16.88 -9.55 10.16
CA GLU A 403 -16.93 -9.25 8.72
C GLU A 403 -15.54 -9.27 8.08
N LYS A 404 -14.48 -8.98 8.85
CA LYS A 404 -13.09 -8.99 8.34
C LYS A 404 -12.72 -10.32 7.70
N ALA A 405 -13.13 -11.43 8.32
CA ALA A 405 -12.85 -12.77 7.79
C ALA A 405 -13.49 -13.01 6.41
N LEU A 406 -14.72 -12.55 6.23
CA LEU A 406 -15.46 -12.69 4.97
C LEU A 406 -14.88 -11.77 3.89
N ILE A 407 -14.51 -10.54 4.24
CA ILE A 407 -13.85 -9.60 3.33
C ILE A 407 -12.53 -10.20 2.83
N ASN A 408 -11.68 -10.68 3.73
CA ASN A 408 -10.41 -11.32 3.37
C ASN A 408 -10.64 -12.53 2.46
N PHE A 409 -11.64 -13.36 2.78
CA PHE A 409 -12.01 -14.52 1.96
C PHE A 409 -12.43 -14.11 0.54
N PHE A 410 -13.33 -13.14 0.38
CA PHE A 410 -13.77 -12.72 -0.96
C PHE A 410 -12.66 -12.04 -1.77
N ASN A 411 -11.76 -11.32 -1.12
CA ASN A 411 -10.54 -10.81 -1.75
C ASN A 411 -9.64 -11.95 -2.23
N ALA A 412 -9.54 -13.04 -1.46
CA ALA A 412 -8.80 -14.23 -1.88
C ALA A 412 -9.46 -14.91 -3.09
N VAL A 413 -10.80 -15.04 -3.10
CA VAL A 413 -11.56 -15.56 -4.26
C VAL A 413 -11.31 -14.70 -5.50
N LEU A 414 -11.28 -13.37 -5.34
CA LEU A 414 -10.97 -12.46 -6.43
C LEU A 414 -9.54 -12.68 -6.95
N ASN A 415 -8.54 -12.72 -6.08
CA ASN A 415 -7.15 -12.94 -6.48
C ASN A 415 -6.93 -14.27 -7.21
N ILE A 416 -7.63 -15.32 -6.79
CA ILE A 416 -7.66 -16.62 -7.48
C ILE A 416 -8.29 -16.48 -8.87
N ALA A 417 -9.36 -15.68 -8.99
CA ALA A 417 -10.10 -15.54 -10.24
C ALA A 417 -9.38 -14.69 -11.30
N VAL A 418 -8.49 -13.77 -10.89
CA VAL A 418 -7.77 -12.88 -11.81
C VAL A 418 -6.95 -13.70 -12.79
N ILE A 419 -7.23 -13.52 -14.09
CA ILE A 419 -6.45 -14.02 -15.22
C ILE A 419 -5.78 -12.81 -15.88
N THR A 420 -4.46 -12.80 -15.85
CA THR A 420 -3.64 -11.72 -16.37
C THR A 420 -3.99 -11.39 -17.83
N ASP A 421 -4.16 -10.10 -18.13
CA ASP A 421 -4.53 -9.55 -19.44
C ASP A 421 -5.91 -9.91 -20.00
N ASP A 422 -6.75 -10.58 -19.22
CA ASP A 422 -8.11 -10.92 -19.67
C ASP A 422 -9.14 -10.61 -18.58
N PRO A 423 -9.59 -9.35 -18.47
CA PRO A 423 -10.56 -8.95 -17.46
C PRO A 423 -11.93 -9.60 -17.65
N ASP A 424 -12.30 -9.97 -18.89
CA ASP A 424 -13.56 -10.68 -19.16
C ASP A 424 -13.48 -12.12 -18.61
N ARG A 425 -12.40 -12.86 -18.89
CA ARG A 425 -12.19 -14.19 -18.31
C ARG A 425 -12.02 -14.16 -16.80
N SER A 426 -11.38 -13.11 -16.27
CA SER A 426 -11.30 -12.92 -14.81
C SER A 426 -12.70 -12.78 -14.21
N ALA A 427 -13.57 -12.00 -14.84
CA ALA A 427 -14.96 -11.82 -14.42
C ALA A 427 -15.79 -13.10 -14.57
N GLU A 428 -15.61 -13.83 -15.67
CA GLU A 428 -16.21 -15.15 -15.89
C GLU A 428 -15.81 -16.12 -14.78
N HIS A 429 -14.52 -16.20 -14.49
CA HIS A 429 -13.97 -17.08 -13.48
C HIS A 429 -14.48 -16.71 -12.08
N PHE A 430 -14.44 -15.43 -11.73
CA PHE A 430 -14.94 -14.92 -10.46
C PHE A 430 -16.44 -15.20 -10.28
N GLY A 431 -17.25 -14.92 -11.31
CA GLY A 431 -18.69 -15.19 -11.31
C GLY A 431 -19.01 -16.68 -11.16
N ARG A 432 -18.21 -17.57 -11.77
CA ARG A 432 -18.31 -19.03 -11.59
C ARG A 432 -18.03 -19.43 -10.14
N LEU A 433 -16.91 -19.01 -9.56
CA LEU A 433 -16.53 -19.34 -8.19
C LEU A 433 -17.58 -18.83 -7.19
N LEU A 434 -18.04 -17.58 -7.34
CA LEU A 434 -19.08 -17.04 -6.48
C LEU A 434 -20.41 -17.79 -6.61
N SER A 435 -20.81 -18.19 -7.82
CA SER A 435 -22.04 -18.98 -8.01
C SER A 435 -21.95 -20.29 -7.22
N GLN A 436 -20.84 -21.01 -7.33
CA GLN A 436 -20.60 -22.26 -6.59
C GLN A 436 -20.63 -22.06 -5.07
N LEU A 437 -20.03 -20.96 -4.58
CA LEU A 437 -20.02 -20.64 -3.16
C LEU A 437 -21.41 -20.27 -2.63
N CYS A 438 -22.24 -19.58 -3.44
CA CYS A 438 -23.57 -19.13 -3.06
C CYS A 438 -24.66 -20.20 -3.14
N GLU A 439 -24.54 -21.21 -4.01
CA GLU A 439 -25.57 -22.23 -4.28
C GLU A 439 -26.11 -22.94 -3.02
N HIS A 440 -25.30 -23.05 -1.96
CA HIS A 440 -25.70 -23.69 -0.69
C HIS A 440 -25.69 -22.76 0.52
N ARG A 441 -25.36 -21.47 0.33
CA ARG A 441 -25.09 -20.51 1.43
C ARG A 441 -25.77 -19.17 1.24
N SER A 442 -26.65 -19.06 0.26
CA SER A 442 -27.31 -17.83 -0.16
C SER A 442 -28.07 -17.13 0.96
N GLN A 443 -28.71 -17.87 1.89
CA GLN A 443 -29.38 -17.27 3.07
C GLN A 443 -28.44 -16.45 3.95
N VAL A 444 -27.21 -16.93 4.17
CA VAL A 444 -26.24 -16.24 5.03
C VAL A 444 -25.48 -15.17 4.24
N LEU A 445 -25.17 -15.44 2.97
CA LEU A 445 -24.36 -14.55 2.14
C LEU A 445 -25.16 -13.41 1.49
N ALA A 446 -26.47 -13.56 1.27
CA ALA A 446 -27.27 -12.59 0.53
C ALA A 446 -27.24 -11.18 1.12
N PRO A 447 -27.37 -10.97 2.45
CA PRO A 447 -27.24 -9.64 3.03
C PRO A 447 -25.88 -9.01 2.70
N LEU A 448 -24.81 -9.77 2.81
CA LEU A 448 -23.45 -9.25 2.65
C LEU A 448 -23.08 -8.99 1.19
N LEU A 449 -23.32 -9.96 0.32
CA LEU A 449 -22.81 -9.95 -1.06
C LEU A 449 -23.75 -9.29 -2.06
N ARG A 450 -25.07 -9.32 -1.85
CA ARG A 450 -26.04 -8.79 -2.83
C ARG A 450 -25.77 -7.32 -3.16
N PRO A 451 -25.52 -6.42 -2.18
CA PRO A 451 -25.27 -5.03 -2.49
C PRO A 451 -23.93 -4.81 -3.22
N ILE A 452 -22.89 -5.59 -2.88
CA ILE A 452 -21.58 -5.55 -3.54
C ILE A 452 -21.71 -6.02 -4.99
N LEU A 453 -22.33 -7.18 -5.22
CA LEU A 453 -22.54 -7.70 -6.57
C LEU A 453 -23.44 -6.81 -7.42
N GLN A 454 -24.45 -6.18 -6.81
CA GLN A 454 -25.26 -5.18 -7.50
C GLN A 454 -24.40 -4.04 -8.02
N HIS A 455 -23.58 -3.47 -7.13
CA HIS A 455 -22.67 -2.38 -7.47
C HIS A 455 -21.69 -2.79 -8.57
N LEU A 456 -21.10 -3.98 -8.50
CA LEU A 456 -20.19 -4.48 -9.53
C LEU A 456 -20.89 -4.66 -10.89
N VAL A 457 -22.08 -5.25 -10.91
CA VAL A 457 -22.86 -5.42 -12.14
C VAL A 457 -23.22 -4.08 -12.78
N GLU A 458 -23.53 -3.06 -11.98
CA GLU A 458 -23.90 -1.72 -12.46
C GLU A 458 -22.71 -0.92 -12.99
N ASN A 459 -21.52 -1.14 -12.44
CA ASN A 459 -20.35 -0.28 -12.70
C ASN A 459 -19.23 -0.97 -13.50
N LEU A 460 -19.32 -2.27 -13.78
CA LEU A 460 -18.40 -2.96 -14.68
C LEU A 460 -18.81 -2.77 -16.15
N PRO A 461 -17.84 -2.85 -17.09
CA PRO A 461 -18.17 -2.98 -18.51
C PRO A 461 -19.14 -4.14 -18.74
N ILE A 462 -20.10 -3.98 -19.67
CA ILE A 462 -21.17 -4.96 -19.92
C ILE A 462 -20.61 -6.37 -20.17
N ALA A 463 -19.47 -6.48 -20.87
CA ALA A 463 -18.78 -7.75 -21.10
C ALA A 463 -18.46 -8.48 -19.79
N SER A 464 -17.75 -7.82 -18.86
CA SER A 464 -17.39 -8.39 -17.56
C SER A 464 -18.59 -8.55 -16.63
N GLY A 465 -19.46 -7.53 -16.57
CA GLY A 465 -20.62 -7.50 -15.67
C GLY A 465 -21.62 -8.64 -15.93
N ARG A 466 -21.70 -9.14 -17.18
CA ARG A 466 -22.64 -10.22 -17.54
C ARG A 466 -22.42 -11.50 -16.72
N HIS A 467 -21.17 -11.76 -16.34
CA HIS A 467 -20.76 -12.96 -15.62
C HIS A 467 -21.15 -12.93 -14.13
N LEU A 468 -21.46 -11.75 -13.59
CA LEU A 468 -21.87 -11.57 -12.19
C LEU A 468 -23.39 -11.59 -11.99
N TRP A 469 -24.19 -11.62 -13.06
CA TRP A 469 -25.65 -11.75 -12.94
C TRP A 469 -26.09 -13.06 -12.31
N ARG A 470 -25.47 -14.18 -12.65
CA ARG A 470 -25.83 -15.49 -12.08
C ARG A 470 -25.70 -15.51 -10.55
N PRO A 471 -24.53 -15.19 -9.94
CA PRO A 471 -24.44 -15.18 -8.48
C PRO A 471 -25.37 -14.14 -7.86
N LEU A 472 -25.55 -12.96 -8.49
CA LEU A 472 -26.52 -11.96 -8.02
C LEU A 472 -27.97 -12.47 -8.01
N LEU A 473 -28.39 -13.21 -9.05
CA LEU A 473 -29.73 -13.81 -9.12
C LEU A 473 -29.93 -14.90 -8.07
N ILE A 474 -28.91 -15.75 -7.83
CA ILE A 474 -28.93 -16.75 -6.73
C ILE A 474 -29.15 -16.05 -5.39
N LEU A 475 -28.43 -14.96 -5.13
CA LEU A 475 -28.57 -14.20 -3.88
C LEU A 475 -29.89 -13.45 -3.77
N ARG A 476 -30.55 -13.08 -4.88
CA ARG A 476 -31.86 -12.39 -4.90
C ARG A 476 -33.06 -13.34 -4.75
N ALA A 477 -32.88 -14.62 -5.08
CA ALA A 477 -33.93 -15.62 -4.97
C ALA A 477 -34.25 -16.03 -3.52
N VAL A 478 -33.40 -15.62 -2.58
CA VAL A 478 -33.55 -15.80 -1.13
C VAL A 478 -34.02 -14.51 -0.49
#